data_AF-A0A6G3XHB9-F1
#
_entry.id   AF-A0A6G3XHB9-F1
#
_cell.length_a   1.000
_cell.length_b   1.000
_cell.length_c   1.000
_cell.angle_alpha   90.00
_cell.angle_beta   90.00
_cell.angle_gamma   90.00
#
_symmetry.space_group_name_H-M   'P 1'
#
loop_
_entity.id
_entity.type
_entity.pdbx_description
1 polymer ?
#
loop_
_entity_poly.entity_id
_entity_poly.type
_entity_poly.pdbx_seq_one_letter_code
_entity_poly.pdbx_strand_id
1 'polypeptide(L)'
;AALAAGNTASAVTVGRKAALRLLDSSGSWTRGAAEFALSGSEHDVVNWIDADRLLAQQQDDRENVLALAQSSTAAVAAAAERALADSDPNAATVFLETGAIEAAAADNRVLVFQVLSQDPGKAVRAKAQAALNAGTAGALHHFLTVELSEATKEDDRVELFR
;
A
#
# COMPACT_ATOMS: atom_id res chain seq x y z
N ALA A 1 -9.93 12.06 -19.03
CA ALA A 1 -10.95 11.94 -20.11
C ALA A 1 -11.30 13.30 -20.73
N ALA A 2 -11.88 14.25 -19.98
CA ALA A 2 -12.26 15.57 -20.54
C ALA A 2 -11.08 16.36 -21.14
N LEU A 3 -9.94 16.40 -20.45
CA LEU A 3 -8.72 17.08 -20.94
C LEU A 3 -8.20 16.47 -22.25
N ALA A 4 -8.09 15.14 -22.30
CA ALA A 4 -7.67 14.41 -23.51
C ALA A 4 -8.64 14.59 -24.70
N ALA A 5 -9.91 14.88 -24.43
CA ALA A 5 -10.91 15.20 -25.46
C ALA A 5 -10.91 16.68 -25.88
N GLY A 6 -9.97 17.50 -25.37
CA GLY A 6 -9.89 18.93 -25.64
C GLY A 6 -10.96 19.78 -24.95
N ASN A 7 -11.78 19.20 -24.08
CA ASN A 7 -12.81 19.92 -23.33
C ASN A 7 -12.23 20.49 -22.03
N THR A 8 -11.47 21.57 -22.14
CA THR A 8 -10.76 22.19 -21.03
C THR A 8 -11.71 22.70 -19.94
N ALA A 9 -12.83 23.31 -20.29
CA ALA A 9 -13.80 23.82 -19.31
C ALA A 9 -14.38 22.71 -18.41
N SER A 10 -14.71 21.56 -19.01
CA SER A 10 -15.15 20.38 -18.25
C SER A 10 -14.01 19.81 -17.42
N ALA A 11 -12.79 19.73 -17.98
CA ALA A 11 -11.61 19.26 -17.27
C ALA A 11 -11.32 20.09 -16.01
N VAL A 12 -11.34 21.42 -16.12
CA VAL A 12 -11.15 22.34 -14.99
C VAL A 12 -12.20 22.12 -13.91
N THR A 13 -13.48 22.00 -14.30
CA THR A 13 -14.58 21.77 -13.35
C THR A 13 -14.41 20.47 -12.57
N VAL A 14 -14.03 19.37 -13.26
CA VAL A 14 -13.79 18.07 -12.63
C VAL A 14 -12.49 18.09 -11.82
N GLY A 15 -11.45 18.75 -12.32
CA GLY A 15 -10.16 18.90 -11.67
C GLY A 15 -10.25 19.59 -10.33
N ARG A 16 -10.97 20.73 -10.25
CA ARG A 16 -11.19 21.43 -8.98
C ARG A 16 -11.90 20.54 -7.96
N LYS A 17 -12.91 19.75 -8.38
CA LYS A 17 -13.59 18.78 -7.48
C LYS A 17 -12.66 17.65 -7.03
N ALA A 18 -11.72 17.24 -7.86
CA ALA A 18 -10.72 16.25 -7.49
C ALA A 18 -9.70 16.84 -6.51
N ALA A 19 -9.14 18.02 -6.80
CA ALA A 19 -8.20 18.72 -5.94
C ALA A 19 -8.81 19.03 -4.56
N LEU A 20 -10.08 19.46 -4.49
CA LEU A 20 -10.78 19.70 -3.21
C LEU A 20 -10.82 18.46 -2.31
N ARG A 21 -10.96 17.25 -2.90
CA ARG A 21 -10.95 15.99 -2.13
C ARG A 21 -9.57 15.62 -1.61
N LEU A 22 -8.51 16.19 -2.18
CA LEU A 22 -7.13 15.92 -1.77
C LEU A 22 -6.60 16.93 -0.76
N LEU A 23 -7.37 17.97 -0.41
CA LEU A 23 -7.00 18.90 0.67
C LEU A 23 -6.90 18.22 2.04
N ASP A 24 -7.64 17.14 2.25
CA ASP A 24 -7.58 16.32 3.48
C ASP A 24 -6.62 15.12 3.36
N SER A 25 -5.82 15.04 2.28
CA SER A 25 -4.85 13.96 2.10
C SER A 25 -3.80 13.95 3.22
N SER A 26 -3.41 12.77 3.71
CA SER A 26 -2.26 12.66 4.63
C SER A 26 -0.93 12.97 3.94
N GLY A 27 -0.84 12.76 2.62
CA GLY A 27 0.33 13.06 1.80
C GLY A 27 0.55 14.57 1.66
N SER A 28 1.73 15.04 2.08
CA SER A 28 2.04 16.47 2.14
C SER A 28 2.19 17.09 0.75
N TRP A 29 2.78 16.34 -0.19
CA TRP A 29 2.97 16.77 -1.57
C TRP A 29 1.63 16.78 -2.31
N THR A 30 0.83 15.73 -2.16
CA THR A 30 -0.50 15.62 -2.78
C THR A 30 -1.42 16.76 -2.34
N ARG A 31 -1.47 17.04 -1.04
CA ARG A 31 -2.24 18.18 -0.51
C ARG A 31 -1.70 19.50 -1.05
N GLY A 32 -0.40 19.74 -1.01
CA GLY A 32 0.21 20.98 -1.49
C GLY A 32 -0.03 21.23 -2.98
N ALA A 33 0.07 20.19 -3.83
CA ALA A 33 -0.21 20.30 -5.25
C ALA A 33 -1.70 20.63 -5.52
N ALA A 34 -2.61 20.08 -4.72
CA ALA A 34 -4.03 20.41 -4.81
C ALA A 34 -4.31 21.86 -4.36
N GLU A 35 -3.69 22.34 -3.29
CA GLU A 35 -3.79 23.72 -2.82
C GLU A 35 -3.27 24.72 -3.86
N PHE A 36 -2.14 24.41 -4.50
CA PHE A 36 -1.59 25.22 -5.59
C PHE A 36 -2.56 25.30 -6.77
N ALA A 37 -3.10 24.17 -7.22
CA ALA A 37 -4.05 24.13 -8.32
C ALA A 37 -5.35 24.90 -8.01
N LEU A 38 -5.83 24.86 -6.76
CA LEU A 38 -7.05 25.54 -6.33
C LEU A 38 -6.88 27.05 -6.10
N SER A 39 -5.67 27.49 -5.74
CA SER A 39 -5.35 28.91 -5.57
C SER A 39 -4.96 29.59 -6.89
N GLY A 40 -4.71 28.80 -7.94
CA GLY A 40 -4.30 29.27 -9.27
C GLY A 40 -5.43 29.49 -10.28
N SER A 41 -4.99 29.64 -11.52
CA SER A 41 -5.82 29.80 -12.71
C SER A 41 -6.37 28.46 -13.24
N GLU A 42 -7.20 28.52 -14.28
CA GLU A 42 -7.63 27.32 -15.00
C GLU A 42 -6.46 26.54 -15.61
N HIS A 43 -5.38 27.24 -15.99
CA HIS A 43 -4.17 26.61 -16.51
C HIS A 43 -3.46 25.78 -15.44
N ASP A 44 -3.43 26.24 -14.19
CA ASP A 44 -2.82 25.51 -13.07
C ASP A 44 -3.61 24.23 -12.75
N VAL A 45 -4.94 24.29 -12.83
CA VAL A 45 -5.78 23.09 -12.72
C VAL A 45 -5.50 22.11 -13.85
N VAL A 46 -5.28 22.58 -15.08
CA VAL A 46 -4.93 21.73 -16.22
C VAL A 46 -3.56 21.08 -16.02
N ASN A 47 -2.54 21.83 -15.63
CA ASN A 47 -1.19 21.31 -15.36
C ASN A 47 -1.21 20.27 -14.24
N TRP A 48 -2.03 20.49 -13.21
CA TRP A 48 -2.23 19.52 -12.15
C TRP A 48 -2.93 18.22 -12.62
N ILE A 49 -3.93 18.32 -13.50
CA ILE A 49 -4.58 17.17 -14.17
C ILE A 49 -3.64 16.48 -15.16
N ASP A 50 -2.59 17.13 -15.64
CA ASP A 50 -1.64 16.52 -16.56
C ASP A 50 -0.48 15.86 -15.83
N ALA A 51 0.24 16.64 -15.01
CA ALA A 51 1.50 16.25 -14.41
C ALA A 51 1.52 16.34 -12.87
N ASP A 52 1.18 17.50 -12.30
CA ASP A 52 1.63 17.80 -10.92
C ASP A 52 1.06 16.85 -9.86
N ARG A 53 -0.19 16.40 -10.02
CA ARG A 53 -0.78 15.44 -9.07
C ARG A 53 -0.03 14.10 -9.03
N LEU A 54 0.51 13.65 -10.17
CA LEU A 54 1.21 12.38 -10.26
C LEU A 54 2.61 12.53 -9.66
N LEU A 55 3.30 13.62 -9.98
CA LEU A 55 4.58 13.95 -9.35
C LEU A 55 4.45 14.06 -7.83
N ALA A 56 3.39 14.69 -7.35
CA ALA A 56 3.10 14.82 -5.93
C ALA A 56 2.86 13.46 -5.26
N GLN A 57 2.04 12.59 -5.87
CA GLN A 57 1.83 11.22 -5.36
C GLN A 57 3.16 10.45 -5.31
N GLN A 58 4.00 10.56 -6.34
CA GLN A 58 5.29 9.88 -6.38
C GLN A 58 6.24 10.36 -5.28
N GLN A 59 6.22 11.65 -4.92
CA GLN A 59 7.00 12.15 -3.77
C GLN A 59 6.46 11.60 -2.45
N ASP A 60 5.13 11.63 -2.24
CA ASP A 60 4.51 11.03 -1.06
C ASP A 60 4.84 9.52 -0.95
N ASP A 61 4.83 8.79 -2.06
CA ASP A 61 5.20 7.38 -2.10
C ASP A 61 6.66 7.17 -1.68
N ARG A 62 7.59 7.99 -2.18
CA ARG A 62 9.00 7.90 -1.78
C ARG A 62 9.19 8.16 -0.28
N GLU A 63 8.47 9.12 0.29
CA GLU A 63 8.47 9.37 1.74
C GLU A 63 7.92 8.17 2.52
N ASN A 64 6.82 7.58 2.05
CA ASN A 64 6.23 6.37 2.65
C ASN A 64 7.18 5.16 2.57
N VAL A 65 7.88 4.97 1.45
CA VAL A 65 8.90 3.91 1.31
C VAL A 65 10.05 4.10 2.27
N LEU A 66 10.54 5.34 2.44
CA LEU A 66 11.59 5.63 3.41
C LEU A 66 11.15 5.33 4.85
N ALA A 67 9.93 5.74 5.22
CA ALA A 67 9.37 5.45 6.54
C ALA A 67 9.20 3.94 6.77
N LEU A 68 8.77 3.19 5.75
CA LEU A 68 8.65 1.74 5.82
C LEU A 68 10.03 1.09 6.01
N ALA A 69 11.06 1.54 5.29
CA ALA A 69 12.42 1.02 5.42
C ALA A 69 12.97 1.13 6.85
N GLN A 70 12.66 2.22 7.56
CA GLN A 70 13.12 2.47 8.94
C GLN A 70 12.45 1.57 9.98
N SER A 71 11.28 1.00 9.68
CA SER A 71 10.44 0.27 10.63
C SER A 71 10.23 -1.22 10.26
N SER A 72 10.84 -1.69 9.17
CA SER A 72 10.64 -3.04 8.64
C SER A 72 11.84 -3.97 8.86
N THR A 73 11.67 -5.25 8.53
CA THR A 73 12.77 -6.22 8.55
C THR A 73 13.86 -5.85 7.54
N ALA A 74 15.06 -6.38 7.74
CA ALA A 74 16.20 -6.09 6.87
C ALA A 74 15.93 -6.41 5.39
N ALA A 75 15.15 -7.46 5.09
CA ALA A 75 14.79 -7.82 3.73
C ALA A 75 13.91 -6.75 3.06
N VAL A 76 12.89 -6.26 3.77
CA VAL A 76 11.98 -5.20 3.30
C VAL A 76 12.73 -3.87 3.19
N ALA A 77 13.57 -3.52 4.17
CA ALA A 77 14.39 -2.31 4.13
C ALA A 77 15.34 -2.29 2.92
N ALA A 78 16.03 -3.40 2.64
CA ALA A 78 16.90 -3.50 1.47
C ALA A 78 16.11 -3.42 0.14
N ALA A 79 14.87 -3.92 0.09
CA ALA A 79 14.02 -3.78 -1.08
C ALA A 79 13.51 -2.34 -1.27
N ALA A 80 13.14 -1.67 -0.17
CA ALA A 80 12.77 -0.26 -0.16
C ALA A 80 13.92 0.63 -0.66
N GLU A 81 15.15 0.40 -0.19
CA GLU A 81 16.34 1.12 -0.64
C GLU A 81 16.57 0.98 -2.15
N ARG A 82 16.39 -0.24 -2.71
CA ARG A 82 16.47 -0.46 -4.16
C ARG A 82 15.39 0.31 -4.91
N ALA A 83 14.14 0.29 -4.43
CA ALA A 83 13.04 1.04 -5.04
C ALA A 83 13.29 2.56 -5.00
N LEU A 84 13.88 3.08 -3.92
CA LEU A 84 14.25 4.49 -3.81
C LEU A 84 15.43 4.87 -4.72
N ALA A 85 16.38 3.96 -4.94
CA ALA A 85 17.53 4.18 -5.81
C ALA A 85 17.22 4.02 -7.31
N ASP A 86 16.06 3.45 -7.65
CA ASP A 86 15.65 3.26 -9.03
C ASP A 86 15.37 4.60 -9.74
N SER A 87 15.69 4.64 -11.03
CA SER A 87 15.42 5.78 -11.91
C SER A 87 13.98 5.83 -12.43
N ASP A 88 13.23 4.73 -12.37
CA ASP A 88 11.80 4.73 -12.69
C ASP A 88 11.02 5.51 -11.62
N PRO A 89 10.32 6.60 -11.97
CA PRO A 89 9.56 7.39 -11.01
C PRO A 89 8.44 6.61 -10.31
N ASN A 90 8.01 5.46 -10.86
CA ASN A 90 6.97 4.61 -10.26
C ASN A 90 7.54 3.47 -9.38
N ALA A 91 8.86 3.32 -9.27
CA ALA A 91 9.45 2.20 -8.52
C ALA A 91 9.02 2.20 -7.05
N ALA A 92 8.93 3.37 -6.42
CA ALA A 92 8.42 3.51 -5.05
C ALA A 92 6.94 3.08 -4.94
N THR A 93 6.09 3.51 -5.87
CA THR A 93 4.67 3.11 -5.93
C THR A 93 4.53 1.59 -6.06
N VAL A 94 5.22 0.98 -7.02
CA VAL A 94 5.18 -0.48 -7.26
C VAL A 94 5.65 -1.25 -6.03
N PHE A 95 6.68 -0.75 -5.35
CA PHE A 95 7.16 -1.34 -4.10
C PHE A 95 6.11 -1.28 -2.98
N LEU A 96 5.42 -0.15 -2.81
CA LEU A 96 4.32 -0.01 -1.84
C LEU A 96 3.14 -0.92 -2.18
N GLU A 97 2.81 -1.07 -3.47
CA GLU A 97 1.69 -1.90 -3.92
C GLU A 97 1.94 -3.40 -3.71
N THR A 98 3.16 -3.87 -3.99
CA THR A 98 3.44 -5.33 -4.00
C THR A 98 4.83 -5.68 -3.44
N GLY A 99 5.84 -4.86 -3.73
CA GLY A 99 7.24 -5.18 -3.42
C GLY A 99 7.54 -5.39 -1.93
N ALA A 100 6.88 -4.66 -1.03
CA ALA A 100 7.06 -4.84 0.41
C ALA A 100 6.58 -6.22 0.89
N ILE A 101 5.46 -6.71 0.38
CA ILE A 101 4.92 -8.03 0.71
C ILE A 101 5.85 -9.13 0.16
N GLU A 102 6.31 -8.98 -1.09
CA GLU A 102 7.25 -9.91 -1.71
C GLU A 102 8.58 -9.98 -0.95
N ALA A 103 9.13 -8.84 -0.54
CA ALA A 103 10.36 -8.78 0.24
C ALA A 103 10.21 -9.45 1.63
N ALA A 104 9.02 -9.40 2.22
CA ALA A 104 8.72 -10.03 3.50
C ALA A 104 8.45 -11.55 3.41
N ALA A 105 8.44 -12.16 2.22
CA ALA A 105 7.97 -13.54 2.03
C ALA A 105 8.72 -14.57 2.89
N ALA A 106 10.05 -14.46 2.98
CA ALA A 106 10.87 -15.38 3.75
C ALA A 106 10.61 -15.22 5.27
N ASP A 107 10.59 -13.99 5.76
CA ASP A 107 10.31 -13.67 7.15
C ASP A 107 8.90 -14.12 7.54
N ASN A 108 7.90 -13.82 6.71
CA ASN A 108 6.53 -14.27 6.91
C ASN A 108 6.42 -15.79 6.95
N ARG A 109 7.12 -16.51 6.05
CA ARG A 109 7.14 -17.98 6.09
C ARG A 109 7.67 -18.51 7.43
N VAL A 110 8.71 -17.88 7.97
CA VAL A 110 9.23 -18.23 9.31
C VAL A 110 8.19 -17.96 10.38
N LEU A 111 7.52 -16.80 10.36
CA LEU A 111 6.44 -16.47 11.30
C LEU A 111 5.29 -17.49 11.24
N VAL A 112 4.89 -17.94 10.04
CA VAL A 112 3.84 -18.97 9.91
C VAL A 112 4.28 -20.31 10.52
N PHE A 113 5.54 -20.72 10.33
CA PHE A 113 6.06 -21.91 11.00
C PHE A 113 6.13 -21.73 12.53
N GLN A 114 6.46 -20.54 13.02
CA GLN A 114 6.43 -20.24 14.45
C GLN A 114 5.02 -20.37 15.02
N VAL A 115 3.98 -19.87 14.33
CA VAL A 115 2.58 -20.07 14.73
C VAL A 115 2.26 -21.56 14.86
N LEU A 116 2.64 -22.38 13.87
CA LEU A 116 2.44 -23.84 13.92
C LEU A 116 3.18 -24.52 15.08
N SER A 117 4.33 -23.99 15.49
CA SER A 117 5.12 -24.54 16.60
C SER A 117 4.50 -24.31 17.98
N GLN A 118 3.55 -23.38 18.11
CA GLN A 118 2.85 -23.09 19.37
C GLN A 118 1.68 -24.04 19.67
N ASP A 119 1.59 -25.18 18.97
CA ASP A 119 0.46 -26.11 19.02
C ASP A 119 -0.92 -25.41 18.92
N PRO A 120 -1.16 -24.66 17.83
CA PRO A 120 -2.40 -23.89 17.72
C PRO A 120 -3.61 -24.79 17.54
N GLY A 121 -4.80 -24.21 17.70
CA GLY A 121 -6.07 -24.88 17.44
C GLY A 121 -6.24 -25.36 15.99
N LYS A 122 -7.34 -26.06 15.73
CA LYS A 122 -7.55 -26.76 14.45
C LYS A 122 -7.72 -25.77 13.30
N ALA A 123 -8.45 -24.68 13.51
CA ALA A 123 -8.70 -23.68 12.48
C ALA A 123 -7.40 -22.95 12.12
N VAL A 124 -6.64 -22.49 13.13
CA VAL A 124 -5.36 -21.81 12.91
C VAL A 124 -4.38 -22.73 12.20
N ARG A 125 -4.26 -24.00 12.63
CA ARG A 125 -3.39 -24.99 11.98
C ARG A 125 -3.75 -25.20 10.51
N ALA A 126 -5.04 -25.34 10.20
CA ALA A 126 -5.50 -25.55 8.82
C ALA A 126 -5.18 -24.34 7.92
N LYS A 127 -5.42 -23.12 8.41
CA LYS A 127 -5.15 -21.88 7.67
C LYS A 127 -3.66 -21.62 7.47
N ALA A 128 -2.84 -21.82 8.50
CA ALA A 128 -1.39 -21.72 8.41
C ALA A 128 -0.83 -22.69 7.35
N GLN A 129 -1.28 -23.95 7.36
CA GLN A 129 -0.84 -24.95 6.39
C GLN A 129 -1.30 -24.59 4.96
N ALA A 130 -2.50 -24.06 4.80
CA ALA A 130 -2.99 -23.60 3.49
C ALA A 130 -2.12 -22.46 2.92
N ALA A 131 -1.74 -21.49 3.75
CA ALA A 131 -0.85 -20.40 3.34
C ALA A 131 0.56 -20.90 2.95
N LEU A 132 1.12 -21.83 3.74
CA LEU A 132 2.40 -22.47 3.41
C LEU A 132 2.33 -23.25 2.10
N ASN A 133 1.24 -24.00 1.88
CA ASN A 133 1.04 -24.79 0.65
C ASN A 133 0.87 -23.92 -0.59
N ALA A 134 0.20 -22.77 -0.47
CA ALA A 134 0.07 -21.80 -1.55
C ALA A 134 1.45 -21.23 -1.97
N GLY A 135 2.38 -21.10 -1.02
CA GLY A 135 3.78 -20.78 -1.30
C GLY A 135 4.06 -19.34 -1.74
N THR A 136 3.03 -18.49 -1.90
CA THR A 136 3.14 -17.09 -2.33
C THR A 136 3.32 -16.14 -1.15
N ALA A 137 4.01 -15.01 -1.37
CA ALA A 137 4.16 -13.94 -0.38
C ALA A 137 2.81 -13.40 0.11
N GLY A 138 1.88 -13.17 -0.83
CA GLY A 138 0.52 -12.71 -0.52
C GLY A 138 -0.26 -13.65 0.38
N ALA A 139 -0.21 -14.97 0.14
CA ALA A 139 -0.89 -15.94 0.99
C ALA A 139 -0.33 -15.97 2.42
N LEU A 140 1.00 -15.91 2.56
CA LEU A 140 1.65 -15.87 3.88
C LEU A 140 1.28 -14.59 4.63
N HIS A 141 1.33 -13.45 3.95
CA HIS A 141 0.96 -12.16 4.53
C HIS A 141 -0.51 -12.13 4.95
N HIS A 142 -1.42 -12.54 4.05
CA HIS A 142 -2.87 -12.58 4.33
C HIS A 142 -3.20 -13.49 5.52
N PHE A 143 -2.54 -14.64 5.65
CA PHE A 143 -2.72 -15.47 6.82
C PHE A 143 -2.32 -14.74 8.10
N LEU A 144 -1.13 -14.12 8.13
CA LEU A 144 -0.61 -13.44 9.32
C LEU A 144 -1.43 -12.20 9.72
N THR A 145 -1.95 -11.44 8.74
CA THR A 145 -2.63 -10.16 9.01
C THR A 145 -4.14 -10.26 9.13
N VAL A 146 -4.76 -11.28 8.50
CA VAL A 146 -6.22 -11.43 8.46
C VAL A 146 -6.63 -12.76 9.09
N GLU A 147 -6.25 -13.88 8.47
CA GLU A 147 -6.87 -15.17 8.79
C GLU A 147 -6.47 -15.71 10.16
N LEU A 148 -5.28 -15.38 10.66
CA LEU A 148 -4.83 -15.82 11.98
C LEU A 148 -5.80 -15.35 13.06
N SER A 149 -6.22 -14.08 13.04
CA SER A 149 -7.13 -13.56 14.07
C SER A 149 -8.52 -14.19 14.00
N GLU A 150 -9.04 -14.43 12.78
CA GLU A 150 -10.35 -15.05 12.58
C GLU A 150 -10.33 -16.53 12.97
N ALA A 151 -9.26 -17.24 12.63
CA ALA A 151 -9.08 -18.63 13.00
C ALA A 151 -8.91 -18.81 14.51
N THR A 152 -8.19 -17.90 15.19
CA THR A 152 -8.08 -17.93 16.66
C THR A 152 -9.45 -17.76 17.31
N LYS A 153 -10.28 -16.81 16.85
CA LYS A 153 -11.65 -16.65 17.36
C LYS A 153 -12.50 -17.90 17.16
N GLU A 154 -12.31 -18.59 16.03
CA GLU A 154 -13.01 -19.85 15.76
C GLU A 154 -12.59 -20.94 16.74
N ASP A 155 -11.28 -21.11 16.96
CA ASP A 155 -10.74 -22.10 17.89
C ASP A 155 -11.20 -21.81 19.34
N ASP A 156 -11.12 -20.56 19.80
CA ASP A 156 -11.59 -20.13 21.14
C ASP A 156 -13.08 -20.43 21.33
N ARG A 157 -13.90 -20.15 20.31
CA ARG A 157 -15.33 -20.43 20.35
C ARG A 157 -15.59 -21.93 20.50
N VAL A 158 -14.85 -22.78 19.78
CA VAL A 158 -14.99 -24.24 19.90
C VAL A 158 -14.58 -24.73 21.28
N GLU A 159 -13.58 -24.11 21.91
CA GLU A 159 -13.14 -24.45 23.26
C GLU A 159 -14.20 -24.10 24.33
N LEU A 160 -14.86 -22.95 24.22
CA LEU A 160 -15.92 -22.53 25.16
C LEU A 160 -17.16 -23.43 25.16
N PHE A 161 -17.40 -24.18 24.08
CA PHE A 161 -18.55 -25.09 23.94
C PHE A 161 -18.19 -26.57 24.13
N ARG A 162 -16.99 -26.87 24.63
CA ARG A 162 -16.51 -28.23 24.90
C ARG A 162 -16.61 -28.59 26.37
#